data_AF-J9VP61-F1
#
_entry.id   AF-J9VP61-F1
#
_cell.length_a   1.000
_cell.length_b   1.000
_cell.length_c   1.000
_cell.angle_alpha   90.00
_cell.angle_beta   90.00
_cell.angle_gamma   90.00
#
_symmetry.space_group_name_H-M   'P 1'
#
loop_
_entity.id
_entity.type
_entity.pdbx_description
1 polymer ?
#
loop_
_entity_poly.entity_id
_entity_poly.type
_entity_poly.pdbx_seq_one_letter_code
_entity_poly.pdbx_strand_id
1 'polypeptide(L)'
;MRPAVLRTVIRSFPRAVAPPATCPILVRPFSSTLSALKKNKGQNTKTSKQKLRITEDDQAGAADDEGAGEVVIEEVVSKARAKMEKSVHWAKAVLFEGVERGRGRVSPALLDSVRVTIPDTPGTLHLNALASVTTKGNALFVEVWDTASLKQVESAIHAANLPGISPQRMAGTTLKIPIARPTVEQRAEILRQLAETVEAAKTQIRVARTDGFKALGGRKANGTDEVQRVVDEMCKDLDGQLALAKKEFEKP
;
A
#
# COMPACT_ATOMS: atom_id res chain seq x y z
N MET A 1 -32.98 69.69 33.37
CA MET A 1 -31.96 68.77 33.91
C MET A 1 -31.69 67.69 32.86
N ARG A 2 -30.49 67.62 32.28
CA ARG A 2 -30.08 66.63 31.26
C ARG A 2 -29.23 65.54 31.95
N PRO A 3 -29.46 64.24 31.74
CA PRO A 3 -28.61 63.22 32.34
C PRO A 3 -27.32 63.04 31.54
N ALA A 4 -26.22 62.84 32.27
CA ALA A 4 -24.84 62.76 31.79
C ALA A 4 -24.56 61.46 31.02
N VAL A 5 -23.88 61.59 29.89
CA VAL A 5 -23.34 60.48 29.09
C VAL A 5 -22.05 59.99 29.76
N LEU A 6 -22.09 58.80 30.35
CA LEU A 6 -20.90 58.10 30.87
C LEU A 6 -20.07 57.57 29.70
N ARG A 7 -18.97 58.25 29.39
CA ARG A 7 -17.94 57.80 28.45
C ARG A 7 -17.03 56.80 29.15
N THR A 8 -17.20 55.52 28.88
CA THR A 8 -16.32 54.44 29.36
C THR A 8 -14.95 54.57 28.69
N VAL A 9 -13.92 54.83 29.50
CA VAL A 9 -12.52 54.89 29.07
C VAL A 9 -12.02 53.46 28.83
N ILE A 10 -11.83 53.08 27.57
CA ILE A 10 -11.16 51.83 27.18
C ILE A 10 -9.67 52.02 27.50
N ARG A 11 -9.18 51.38 28.57
CA ARG A 11 -7.74 51.24 28.82
C ARG A 11 -7.17 50.20 27.85
N SER A 12 -6.44 50.66 26.85
CA SER A 12 -5.60 49.80 26.01
C SER A 12 -4.42 49.29 26.82
N PHE A 13 -4.42 48.00 27.14
CA PHE A 13 -3.22 47.33 27.65
C PHE A 13 -2.20 47.19 26.50
N PRO A 14 -0.93 47.60 26.67
CA PRO A 14 0.09 47.34 25.68
C PRO A 14 0.40 45.83 25.66
N ARG A 15 0.21 45.21 24.50
CA ARG A 15 0.60 43.83 24.20
C ARG A 15 2.13 43.76 24.16
N ALA A 16 2.75 43.20 25.19
CA ALA A 16 4.19 42.91 25.18
C ALA A 16 4.47 41.85 24.10
N VAL A 17 5.23 42.24 23.08
CA VAL A 17 5.76 41.33 22.05
C VAL A 17 7.11 40.82 22.56
N ALA A 18 7.18 39.53 22.90
CA ALA A 18 8.44 38.88 23.22
C ALA A 18 9.27 38.71 21.93
N PRO A 19 10.57 39.02 21.92
CA PRO A 19 11.44 38.73 20.78
C PRO A 19 11.70 37.22 20.67
N PRO A 20 11.89 36.67 19.45
CA PRO A 20 12.28 35.27 19.30
C PRO A 20 13.68 35.06 19.86
N ALA A 21 13.82 34.05 20.72
CA ALA A 21 15.11 33.63 21.26
C ALA A 21 16.03 33.20 20.10
N THR A 22 17.08 33.96 19.87
CA THR A 22 18.21 33.59 19.02
C THR A 22 19.03 32.54 19.75
N CYS A 23 18.81 31.26 19.44
CA CYS A 23 19.71 30.19 19.83
C CYS A 23 21.07 30.40 19.13
N PRO A 24 22.21 30.47 19.85
CA PRO A 24 23.50 30.49 19.19
C PRO A 24 23.72 29.13 18.52
N ILE A 25 23.94 29.15 17.20
CA ILE A 25 24.37 28.00 16.41
C ILE A 25 25.76 27.62 16.92
N LEU A 26 25.80 26.60 17.77
CA LEU A 26 27.05 26.02 18.26
C LEU A 26 27.55 25.06 17.17
N VAL A 27 28.36 25.61 16.25
CA VAL A 27 29.06 24.83 15.22
C VAL A 27 30.00 23.87 15.95
N ARG A 28 29.62 22.60 16.00
CA ARG A 28 30.51 21.54 16.48
C ARG A 28 31.57 21.27 15.40
N PRO A 29 32.87 21.37 15.71
CA PRO A 29 33.90 21.00 14.74
C PRO A 29 33.88 19.48 14.55
N PHE A 30 33.89 19.07 13.28
CA PHE A 30 34.03 17.69 12.84
C PHE A 30 35.42 17.18 13.28
N SER A 31 35.49 16.53 14.44
CA SER A 31 36.71 15.86 14.89
C SER A 31 36.68 14.41 14.43
N SER A 32 37.56 14.11 13.48
CA SER A 32 37.88 12.78 12.99
C SER A 32 38.69 12.00 14.03
N THR A 33 38.04 11.25 14.92
CA THR A 33 38.68 10.15 15.64
C THR A 33 37.69 8.99 15.79
N LEU A 34 38.00 7.86 15.14
CA LEU A 34 37.27 6.60 15.29
C LEU A 34 37.45 6.09 16.72
N SER A 35 36.39 6.19 17.54
CA SER A 35 36.34 5.51 18.83
C SER A 35 36.14 4.02 18.59
N ALA A 36 37.15 3.23 18.96
CA ALA A 36 37.16 1.77 18.89
C ALA A 36 36.03 1.17 19.73
N LEU A 37 35.02 0.57 19.08
CA LEU A 37 33.94 -0.13 19.76
C LEU A 37 34.43 -1.52 20.23
N LYS A 38 34.60 -1.63 21.55
CA LYS A 38 34.84 -2.87 22.29
C LYS A 38 33.60 -3.77 22.19
N LYS A 39 33.80 -4.99 21.69
CA LYS A 39 32.77 -6.00 21.45
C LYS A 39 32.27 -6.60 22.78
N ASN A 40 31.18 -6.07 23.34
CA ASN A 40 30.49 -6.69 24.47
C ASN A 40 29.56 -7.80 23.97
N LYS A 41 29.88 -9.03 24.37
CA LYS A 41 29.14 -10.27 24.09
C LYS A 41 27.92 -10.32 25.02
N GLY A 42 26.80 -9.77 24.56
CA GLY A 42 25.49 -9.93 25.19
C GLY A 42 24.90 -11.31 24.87
N GLN A 43 24.50 -12.02 25.92
CA GLN A 43 23.80 -13.31 25.88
C GLN A 43 22.43 -13.12 25.20
N ASN A 44 22.17 -13.86 24.12
CA ASN A 44 20.86 -13.91 23.48
C ASN A 44 20.13 -15.19 23.93
N THR A 45 19.07 -15.01 24.72
CA THR A 45 18.12 -16.06 25.12
C THR A 45 17.34 -16.52 23.89
N LYS A 46 17.69 -17.70 23.37
CA LYS A 46 16.97 -18.35 22.27
C LYS A 46 15.58 -18.77 22.76
N THR A 47 14.54 -18.15 22.22
CA THR A 47 13.18 -18.67 22.23
C THR A 47 13.07 -19.77 21.17
N SER A 48 12.61 -20.93 21.61
CA SER A 48 12.48 -22.17 20.85
C SER A 48 11.42 -22.05 19.75
N LYS A 49 11.85 -21.90 18.50
CA LYS A 49 11.04 -22.31 17.35
C LYS A 49 11.11 -23.84 17.26
N GLN A 50 9.96 -24.48 17.40
CA GLN A 50 9.75 -25.91 17.19
C GLN A 50 10.28 -26.30 15.81
N LYS A 51 11.37 -27.07 15.81
CA LYS A 51 11.85 -27.83 14.66
C LYS A 51 11.10 -29.15 14.69
N LEU A 52 10.11 -29.30 13.81
CA LEU A 52 9.55 -30.61 13.47
C LEU A 52 10.70 -31.45 12.90
N ARG A 53 10.94 -32.58 13.56
CA ARG A 53 11.85 -33.63 13.14
C ARG A 53 11.29 -34.27 11.87
N ILE A 54 12.03 -34.18 10.78
CA ILE A 54 12.00 -35.20 9.73
C ILE A 54 13.21 -36.07 10.05
N THR A 55 12.94 -37.31 10.42
CA THR A 55 13.93 -38.36 10.65
C THR A 55 14.67 -38.63 9.35
N GLU A 56 15.98 -38.38 9.38
CA GLU A 56 16.92 -39.03 8.49
C GLU A 56 17.10 -40.44 9.04
N ASP A 57 16.55 -41.43 8.32
CA ASP A 57 17.03 -42.81 8.36
C ASP A 57 17.44 -43.18 6.94
N ASP A 58 18.56 -43.87 6.89
CA ASP A 58 19.41 -44.13 5.74
C ASP A 58 18.75 -44.97 4.64
N GLN A 59 18.90 -44.54 3.39
CA GLN A 59 19.29 -45.47 2.33
C GLN A 59 20.15 -44.73 1.30
N ALA A 60 21.47 -44.84 1.51
CA ALA A 60 22.45 -44.67 0.46
C ALA A 60 22.12 -45.65 -0.68
N GLY A 61 21.50 -45.13 -1.73
CA GLY A 61 21.43 -45.74 -3.04
C GLY A 61 22.06 -44.77 -4.03
N ALA A 62 23.37 -44.90 -4.22
CA ALA A 62 24.00 -44.49 -5.46
C ALA A 62 23.39 -45.36 -6.57
N ALA A 63 22.31 -44.88 -7.15
CA ALA A 63 21.81 -45.34 -8.43
C ALA A 63 21.96 -44.14 -9.34
N ASP A 64 22.79 -44.32 -10.36
CA ASP A 64 23.01 -43.37 -11.45
C ASP A 64 21.65 -43.10 -12.13
N ASP A 65 20.96 -42.02 -11.72
CA ASP A 65 19.81 -41.51 -12.46
C ASP A 65 20.35 -40.66 -13.63
N GLU A 66 20.67 -41.36 -14.70
CA GLU A 66 20.85 -40.84 -16.06
C GLU A 66 19.53 -40.22 -16.57
N GLY A 67 19.11 -39.11 -15.93
CA GLY A 67 17.91 -38.33 -16.24
C GLY A 67 18.14 -36.81 -16.23
N ALA A 68 19.38 -36.36 -15.97
CA ALA A 68 19.78 -34.96 -16.01
C ALA A 68 20.11 -34.51 -17.44
N GLY A 69 19.12 -34.48 -18.34
CA GLY A 69 19.39 -34.26 -19.78
C GLY A 69 18.42 -33.39 -20.55
N GLU A 70 17.16 -33.27 -20.12
CA GLU A 70 16.18 -32.50 -20.88
C GLU A 70 15.34 -31.60 -19.99
N VAL A 71 15.83 -30.37 -19.78
CA VAL A 71 14.95 -29.27 -19.36
C VAL A 71 13.85 -29.18 -20.41
N VAL A 72 12.65 -29.67 -20.06
CA VAL A 72 11.47 -29.59 -20.92
C VAL A 72 11.20 -28.11 -21.14
N ILE A 73 11.37 -27.66 -22.39
CA ILE A 73 11.26 -26.24 -22.77
C ILE A 73 9.90 -25.70 -22.34
N GLU A 74 8.85 -26.50 -22.47
CA GLU A 74 7.48 -26.18 -22.08
C GLU A 74 7.33 -25.87 -20.58
N GLU A 75 8.02 -26.60 -19.70
CA GLU A 75 7.95 -26.32 -18.26
C GLU A 75 8.60 -24.98 -17.90
N VAL A 76 9.71 -24.65 -18.57
CA VAL A 76 10.40 -23.37 -18.33
C VAL A 76 9.55 -22.22 -18.83
N VAL A 77 8.94 -22.37 -20.01
CA VAL A 77 7.99 -21.39 -20.57
C VAL A 77 6.79 -21.22 -19.64
N SER A 78 6.20 -22.32 -19.14
CA SER A 78 5.07 -22.28 -18.21
C SER A 78 5.43 -21.57 -16.89
N LYS A 79 6.60 -21.88 -16.30
CA LYS A 79 7.10 -21.21 -15.09
C LYS A 79 7.36 -19.72 -15.33
N ALA A 80 7.92 -19.34 -16.48
CA ALA A 80 8.14 -17.94 -16.85
C ALA A 80 6.82 -17.19 -17.06
N ARG A 81 5.88 -17.81 -17.77
CA ARG A 81 4.52 -17.30 -17.98
C ARG A 81 3.79 -17.06 -16.66
N ALA A 82 3.81 -18.02 -15.73
CA ALA A 82 3.17 -17.86 -14.43
C ALA A 82 3.75 -16.68 -13.61
N LYS A 83 5.05 -16.39 -13.73
CA LYS A 83 5.67 -15.20 -13.10
C LYS A 83 5.21 -13.90 -13.78
N MET A 84 5.12 -13.89 -15.11
CA MET A 84 4.64 -12.74 -15.87
C MET A 84 3.16 -12.46 -15.58
N GLU A 85 2.32 -13.50 -15.54
CA GLU A 85 0.89 -13.40 -15.24
C GLU A 85 0.63 -12.81 -13.85
N LYS A 86 1.43 -13.16 -12.83
CA LYS A 86 1.35 -12.53 -11.51
C LYS A 86 1.60 -11.02 -11.56
N SER A 87 2.57 -10.60 -12.37
CA SER A 87 2.90 -9.18 -12.56
C SER A 87 1.78 -8.44 -13.28
N VAL A 88 1.20 -9.07 -14.32
CA VAL A 88 0.04 -8.53 -15.06
C VAL A 88 -1.21 -8.47 -14.17
N HIS A 89 -1.47 -9.50 -13.38
CA HIS A 89 -2.61 -9.55 -12.46
C HIS A 89 -2.53 -8.43 -11.41
N TRP A 90 -1.36 -8.23 -10.81
CA TRP A 90 -1.11 -7.11 -9.90
C TRP A 90 -1.39 -5.76 -10.58
N ALA A 91 -0.85 -5.54 -11.78
CA ALA A 91 -1.07 -4.30 -12.52
C ALA A 91 -2.55 -4.07 -12.87
N LYS A 92 -3.26 -5.11 -13.31
CA LYS A 92 -4.70 -5.06 -13.62
C LYS A 92 -5.52 -4.71 -12.37
N ALA A 93 -5.18 -5.28 -11.21
CA ALA A 93 -5.86 -4.97 -9.95
C ALA A 93 -5.69 -3.49 -9.55
N VAL A 94 -4.45 -2.98 -9.63
CA VAL A 94 -4.14 -1.57 -9.30
C VAL A 94 -4.80 -0.60 -10.28
N LEU A 95 -4.79 -0.92 -11.58
CA LEU A 95 -5.47 -0.14 -12.61
C LEU A 95 -6.98 -0.06 -12.36
N PHE A 96 -7.61 -1.20 -12.05
CA PHE A 96 -9.05 -1.24 -11.75
C PHE A 96 -9.39 -0.34 -10.55
N GLU A 97 -8.64 -0.45 -9.46
CA GLU A 97 -8.86 0.38 -8.28
C GLU A 97 -8.65 1.88 -8.58
N GLY A 98 -7.62 2.23 -9.36
CA GLY A 98 -7.36 3.61 -9.75
C GLY A 98 -8.42 4.21 -10.67
N VAL A 99 -8.95 3.43 -11.61
CA VAL A 99 -10.06 3.87 -12.49
C VAL A 99 -11.34 4.12 -11.68
N GLU A 100 -11.68 3.22 -10.75
CA GLU A 100 -12.85 3.39 -9.89
C GLU A 100 -12.71 4.65 -9.01
N ARG A 101 -11.52 4.87 -8.44
CA ARG A 101 -11.19 6.10 -7.69
C ARG A 101 -11.33 7.35 -8.57
N GLY A 102 -10.85 7.29 -9.81
CA GLY A 102 -10.96 8.35 -10.81
C GLY A 102 -12.40 8.73 -11.18
N ARG A 103 -13.30 7.73 -11.23
CA ARG A 103 -14.74 7.93 -11.44
C ARG A 103 -15.47 8.47 -10.21
N GLY A 104 -14.78 8.55 -9.06
CA GLY A 104 -15.37 8.86 -7.76
C GLY A 104 -16.24 7.74 -7.21
N ARG A 105 -16.06 6.50 -7.70
CA ARG A 105 -16.67 5.30 -7.12
C ARG A 105 -15.83 4.86 -5.95
N VAL A 106 -16.49 4.40 -4.91
CA VAL A 106 -15.83 4.07 -3.65
C VAL A 106 -15.75 2.57 -3.48
N SER A 107 -14.54 2.05 -3.26
CA SER A 107 -14.33 0.66 -2.88
C SER A 107 -14.30 0.52 -1.36
N PRO A 108 -14.84 -0.57 -0.80
CA PRO A 108 -14.76 -0.85 0.64
C PRO A 108 -13.32 -1.15 1.09
N ALA A 109 -12.44 -1.52 0.17
CA ALA A 109 -11.02 -1.81 0.41
C ALA A 109 -10.25 -0.60 0.98
N LEU A 110 -10.73 0.63 0.78
CA LEU A 110 -10.11 1.84 1.35
C LEU A 110 -10.03 1.82 2.89
N LEU A 111 -10.93 1.08 3.55
CA LEU A 111 -10.99 1.01 5.01
C LEU A 111 -10.22 -0.18 5.60
N ASP A 112 -9.60 -1.02 4.78
CA ASP A 112 -8.91 -2.23 5.24
C ASP A 112 -7.59 -1.94 5.99
N SER A 113 -6.99 -0.76 5.76
CA SER A 113 -5.81 -0.29 6.50
C SER A 113 -6.14 0.19 7.92
N VAL A 114 -7.41 0.46 8.23
CA VAL A 114 -7.82 1.02 9.53
C VAL A 114 -7.68 -0.04 10.61
N ARG A 115 -7.06 0.35 11.73
CA ARG A 115 -6.87 -0.47 12.92
C ARG A 115 -7.54 0.20 14.11
N VAL A 116 -8.43 -0.52 14.78
CA VAL A 116 -9.22 -0.02 15.91
C VAL A 116 -8.67 -0.59 17.21
N THR A 117 -8.44 0.26 18.21
CA THR A 117 -8.05 -0.17 19.55
C THR A 117 -9.27 -0.12 20.46
N ILE A 118 -9.64 -1.27 21.03
CA ILE A 118 -10.71 -1.37 22.02
C ILE A 118 -10.06 -1.41 23.41
N PRO A 119 -10.51 -0.62 24.40
CA PRO A 119 -9.92 -0.59 25.73
C PRO A 119 -9.90 -1.95 26.43
N ASP A 120 -10.94 -2.75 26.22
CA ASP A 120 -11.16 -4.02 26.91
C ASP A 120 -10.39 -5.21 26.30
N THR A 121 -9.81 -5.02 25.10
CA THR A 121 -9.08 -6.06 24.37
C THR A 121 -7.63 -5.64 24.17
N PRO A 122 -6.64 -6.43 24.63
CA PRO A 122 -5.25 -6.13 24.36
C PRO A 122 -4.93 -6.32 22.87
N GLY A 123 -4.77 -5.21 22.14
CA GLY A 123 -4.32 -5.20 20.75
C GLY A 123 -5.12 -4.27 19.84
N THR A 124 -4.75 -4.27 18.55
CA THR A 124 -5.48 -3.59 17.50
C THR A 124 -6.24 -4.60 16.64
N LEU A 125 -7.52 -4.31 16.37
CA LEU A 125 -8.38 -5.12 15.51
C LEU A 125 -8.58 -4.46 14.15
N HIS A 126 -8.87 -5.28 13.15
CA HIS A 126 -9.25 -4.80 11.82
C HIS A 126 -10.69 -4.26 11.86
N LEU A 127 -10.96 -3.19 11.10
CA LEU A 127 -12.30 -2.60 11.04
C LEU A 127 -13.37 -3.61 10.60
N ASN A 128 -13.03 -4.51 9.65
CA ASN A 128 -13.94 -5.55 9.13
C ASN A 128 -14.43 -6.54 10.22
N ALA A 129 -13.68 -6.71 11.32
CA ALA A 129 -14.11 -7.57 12.42
C ALA A 129 -15.16 -6.91 13.33
N LEU A 130 -15.25 -5.58 13.31
CA LEU A 130 -16.10 -4.79 14.21
C LEU A 130 -17.28 -4.12 13.47
N ALA A 131 -17.18 -4.02 12.15
CA ALA A 131 -18.12 -3.30 11.31
C ALA A 131 -18.30 -3.94 9.94
N SER A 132 -19.52 -3.86 9.41
CA SER A 132 -19.83 -4.18 8.02
C SER A 132 -19.71 -2.91 7.18
N VAL A 133 -19.01 -2.97 6.05
CA VAL A 133 -18.81 -1.83 5.14
C VAL A 133 -19.64 -2.03 3.88
N THR A 134 -20.57 -1.11 3.64
CA THR A 134 -21.43 -1.08 2.45
C THR A 134 -21.17 0.19 1.64
N THR A 135 -21.19 0.07 0.31
CA THR A 135 -21.03 1.21 -0.61
C THR A 135 -22.40 1.67 -1.11
N LYS A 136 -22.77 2.95 -0.93
CA LYS A 136 -23.97 3.53 -1.58
C LYS A 136 -23.61 4.86 -2.24
N GLY A 137 -23.63 4.88 -3.57
CA GLY A 137 -23.21 6.04 -4.35
C GLY A 137 -21.75 6.40 -4.09
N ASN A 138 -21.50 7.65 -3.68
CA ASN A 138 -20.16 8.18 -3.38
C ASN A 138 -19.83 8.16 -1.89
N ALA A 139 -20.58 7.40 -1.08
CA ALA A 139 -20.35 7.32 0.36
C ALA A 139 -20.21 5.86 0.82
N LEU A 140 -19.32 5.66 1.79
CA LEU A 140 -19.25 4.40 2.54
C LEU A 140 -20.17 4.50 3.75
N PHE A 141 -20.89 3.41 3.98
CA PHE A 141 -21.70 3.20 5.15
C PHE A 141 -21.03 2.10 5.95
N VAL A 142 -20.55 2.46 7.14
CA VAL A 142 -19.91 1.54 8.07
C VAL A 142 -20.91 1.29 9.19
N GLU A 143 -21.45 0.08 9.22
CA GLU A 143 -22.40 -0.37 10.24
C GLU A 143 -21.62 -1.11 11.33
N VAL A 144 -21.49 -0.47 12.48
CA VAL A 144 -20.77 -1.05 13.63
C VAL A 144 -21.73 -1.97 14.38
N TRP A 145 -21.27 -3.17 14.74
CA TRP A 145 -22.12 -4.19 15.36
C TRP A 145 -22.41 -3.85 16.84
N ASP A 146 -21.47 -3.18 17.51
CA ASP A 146 -21.59 -2.78 18.91
C ASP A 146 -21.53 -1.25 19.09
N THR A 147 -22.53 -0.70 19.79
CA THR A 147 -22.64 0.72 20.15
C THR A 147 -21.48 1.23 21.01
N ALA A 148 -20.87 0.40 21.86
CA ALA A 148 -19.77 0.82 22.73
C ALA A 148 -18.49 1.08 21.93
N SER A 149 -18.24 0.24 20.91
CA SER A 149 -17.09 0.36 20.02
C SER A 149 -17.16 1.53 19.02
N LEU A 150 -18.34 2.12 18.82
CA LEU A 150 -18.60 3.11 17.78
C LEU A 150 -17.67 4.34 17.89
N LYS A 151 -17.46 4.87 19.11
CA LYS A 151 -16.57 6.03 19.32
C LYS A 151 -15.10 5.69 19.00
N GLN A 152 -14.68 4.47 19.27
CA GLN A 152 -13.32 4.01 19.00
C GLN A 152 -13.12 3.81 17.49
N VAL A 153 -14.11 3.27 16.79
CA VAL A 153 -14.10 3.16 15.32
C VAL A 153 -14.04 4.53 14.65
N GLU A 154 -14.86 5.48 15.09
CA GLU A 154 -14.83 6.87 14.60
C GLU A 154 -13.44 7.50 14.79
N SER A 155 -12.87 7.39 15.99
CA SER A 155 -11.52 7.89 16.28
C SER A 155 -10.43 7.17 15.48
N ALA A 156 -10.57 5.87 15.23
CA ALA A 156 -9.60 5.10 14.45
C ALA A 156 -9.60 5.49 12.97
N ILE A 157 -10.78 5.77 12.40
CA ILE A 157 -10.90 6.26 11.02
C ILE A 157 -10.25 7.65 10.90
N HIS A 158 -10.45 8.53 11.88
CA HIS A 158 -9.75 9.82 11.94
C HIS A 158 -8.24 9.66 12.08
N ALA A 159 -7.78 8.74 12.95
CA ALA A 159 -6.36 8.48 13.18
C ALA A 159 -5.65 7.87 11.96
N ALA A 160 -6.37 7.09 11.14
CA ALA A 160 -5.83 6.54 9.90
C ALA A 160 -5.53 7.61 8.83
N ASN A 161 -6.00 8.85 9.03
CA ASN A 161 -5.75 10.02 8.17
C ASN A 161 -5.88 9.72 6.67
N LEU A 162 -6.96 9.02 6.30
CA LEU A 162 -7.26 8.77 4.90
C LEU A 162 -7.54 10.11 4.21
N PRO A 163 -7.03 10.32 2.98
CA PRO A 163 -7.04 11.64 2.34
C PRO A 163 -8.46 12.16 2.13
N GLY A 164 -8.81 13.25 2.81
CA GLY A 164 -10.06 13.98 2.61
C GLY A 164 -11.30 13.29 3.17
N ILE A 165 -11.14 12.35 4.10
CA ILE A 165 -12.23 11.51 4.61
C ILE A 165 -12.55 11.84 6.07
N SER A 166 -13.80 12.24 6.35
CA SER A 166 -14.30 12.42 7.72
C SER A 166 -15.58 11.60 7.96
N PRO A 167 -15.64 10.72 8.96
CA PRO A 167 -16.86 10.01 9.31
C PRO A 167 -17.92 10.97 9.86
N GLN A 168 -19.13 10.85 9.35
CA GLN A 168 -20.33 11.53 9.83
C GLN A 168 -21.22 10.48 10.50
N ARG A 169 -21.55 10.70 11.77
CA ARG A 169 -22.50 9.84 12.47
C ARG A 169 -23.90 10.01 11.90
N MET A 170 -24.48 8.92 11.38
CA MET A 170 -25.91 8.84 11.09
C MET A 170 -26.63 8.21 12.29
N ALA A 171 -27.97 8.25 12.29
CA ALA A 171 -28.77 7.74 13.39
C ALA A 171 -28.40 6.29 13.76
N GLY A 172 -28.26 6.02 15.06
CA GLY A 172 -27.94 4.68 15.58
C GLY A 172 -26.46 4.31 15.52
N THR A 173 -26.15 3.16 14.90
CA THR A 173 -24.82 2.53 14.82
C THR A 173 -24.11 2.70 13.48
N THR A 174 -24.67 3.50 12.57
CA THR A 174 -24.14 3.68 11.21
C THR A 174 -23.30 4.94 11.09
N LEU A 175 -22.08 4.79 10.56
CA LEU A 175 -21.21 5.89 10.18
C LEU A 175 -21.25 6.07 8.66
N LYS A 176 -21.50 7.29 8.20
CA LYS A 176 -21.44 7.69 6.79
C LYS A 176 -20.14 8.41 6.51
N ILE A 177 -19.43 7.95 5.50
CA ILE A 177 -18.17 8.53 5.08
C ILE A 177 -18.36 9.06 3.66
N PRO A 178 -18.62 10.37 3.47
CA PRO A 178 -18.75 10.95 2.14
C PRO A 178 -17.39 11.05 1.46
N ILE A 179 -17.28 10.59 0.22
CA ILE A 179 -16.10 10.80 -0.62
C ILE A 179 -16.44 11.85 -1.67
N ALA A 180 -15.64 12.92 -1.68
CA ALA A 180 -15.74 13.95 -2.70
C ALA A 180 -15.33 13.38 -4.07
N ARG A 181 -15.98 13.83 -5.13
CA ARG A 181 -15.55 13.47 -6.49
C ARG A 181 -14.17 14.09 -6.74
N PRO A 182 -13.25 13.37 -7.42
CA PRO A 182 -11.93 13.91 -7.72
C PRO A 182 -12.03 15.08 -8.70
N THR A 183 -11.23 16.11 -8.45
CA THR A 183 -11.08 17.25 -9.36
C THR A 183 -10.28 16.86 -10.61
N VAL A 184 -10.26 17.72 -11.63
CA VAL A 184 -9.52 17.47 -12.88
C VAL A 184 -8.02 17.27 -12.62
N GLU A 185 -7.44 18.07 -11.72
CA GLU A 185 -6.04 17.95 -11.32
C GLU A 185 -5.76 16.60 -10.62
N GLN A 186 -6.65 16.16 -9.74
CA GLN A 186 -6.54 14.86 -9.06
C GLN A 186 -6.70 13.69 -10.03
N ARG A 187 -7.58 13.79 -11.03
CA ARG A 187 -7.70 12.80 -12.11
C ARG A 187 -6.39 12.67 -12.89
N ALA A 188 -5.74 13.79 -13.20
CA ALA A 188 -4.44 13.80 -13.90
C ALA A 188 -3.33 13.14 -13.06
N GLU A 189 -3.29 13.40 -11.75
CA GLU A 189 -2.31 12.76 -10.87
C GLU A 189 -2.54 11.24 -10.74
N ILE A 190 -3.80 10.79 -10.61
CA ILE A 190 -4.12 9.36 -10.62
C ILE A 190 -3.67 8.71 -11.94
N LEU A 191 -3.92 9.35 -13.08
CA LEU A 191 -3.45 8.86 -14.39
C LEU A 191 -1.92 8.75 -14.45
N ARG A 192 -1.19 9.71 -13.87
CA ARG A 192 0.27 9.68 -13.78
C ARG A 192 0.75 8.47 -12.99
N GLN A 193 0.15 8.24 -11.82
CA GLN A 193 0.44 7.07 -10.98
C GLN A 193 0.13 5.76 -11.68
N LEU A 194 -1.00 5.68 -12.39
CA LEU A 194 -1.36 4.48 -13.16
C LEU A 194 -0.35 4.20 -14.28
N ALA A 195 0.13 5.23 -14.98
CA ALA A 195 1.18 5.06 -15.98
C ALA A 195 2.47 4.52 -15.35
N GLU A 196 2.88 5.04 -14.19
CA GLU A 196 4.05 4.53 -13.45
C GLU A 196 3.88 3.07 -13.04
N THR A 197 2.70 2.66 -12.59
CA THR A 197 2.42 1.26 -12.22
C THR A 197 2.52 0.29 -13.41
N VAL A 198 2.09 0.73 -14.60
CA VAL A 198 2.20 -0.07 -15.83
C VAL A 198 3.67 -0.23 -16.24
N GLU A 199 4.46 0.84 -16.17
CA GLU A 199 5.90 0.77 -16.46
C GLU A 199 6.67 -0.10 -15.44
N ALA A 200 6.27 -0.06 -14.17
CA ALA A 200 6.80 -0.98 -13.16
C ALA A 200 6.46 -2.44 -13.50
N ALA A 201 5.23 -2.73 -13.92
CA ALA A 201 4.81 -4.08 -14.33
C ALA A 201 5.59 -4.58 -15.57
N LYS A 202 5.77 -3.72 -16.59
CA LYS A 202 6.60 -4.03 -17.76
C LYS A 202 8.05 -4.33 -17.37
N THR A 203 8.59 -3.59 -16.41
CA THR A 203 9.93 -3.85 -15.88
C THR A 203 10.00 -5.23 -15.24
N GLN A 204 9.01 -5.64 -14.43
CA GLN A 204 8.96 -6.99 -13.86
C GLN A 204 8.83 -8.08 -14.93
N ILE A 205 8.05 -7.85 -15.99
CA ILE A 205 7.95 -8.79 -17.13
C ILE A 205 9.33 -8.97 -17.80
N ARG A 206 10.11 -7.89 -17.96
CA ARG A 206 11.47 -7.96 -18.53
C ARG A 206 12.44 -8.75 -17.63
N VAL A 207 12.32 -8.61 -16.31
CA VAL A 207 13.09 -9.41 -15.35
C VAL A 207 12.71 -10.88 -15.47
N ALA A 208 11.41 -11.21 -15.47
CA ALA A 208 10.91 -12.57 -15.62
C ALA A 208 11.33 -13.22 -16.95
N ARG A 209 11.37 -12.44 -18.05
CA ARG A 209 11.92 -12.89 -19.33
C ARG A 209 13.40 -13.24 -19.23
N THR A 210 14.18 -12.37 -18.60
CA THR A 210 15.63 -12.57 -18.43
C THR A 210 15.92 -13.81 -17.59
N ASP A 211 15.11 -14.06 -16.55
CA ASP A 211 15.20 -15.28 -15.75
C ASP A 211 14.81 -16.53 -16.55
N GLY A 212 13.76 -16.43 -17.39
CA GLY A 212 13.38 -17.50 -18.32
C GLY A 212 14.49 -17.82 -19.31
N PHE A 213 15.15 -16.81 -19.89
CA PHE A 213 16.27 -17.00 -20.81
C PHE A 213 17.49 -17.64 -20.14
N LYS A 214 17.78 -17.30 -18.88
CA LYS A 214 18.83 -17.96 -18.10
C LYS A 214 18.50 -19.44 -17.85
N ALA A 215 17.24 -19.74 -17.53
CA ALA A 215 16.79 -21.12 -17.29
C ALA A 215 16.80 -21.98 -18.56
N LEU A 216 16.62 -21.39 -19.75
CA LEU A 216 16.68 -22.09 -21.04
C LEU A 216 18.11 -22.45 -21.49
N GLY A 217 19.16 -21.95 -20.83
CA GLY A 217 20.53 -22.46 -20.93
C GLY A 217 21.01 -22.83 -22.34
N GLY A 218 21.20 -21.84 -23.23
CA GLY A 218 21.77 -22.07 -24.57
C GLY A 218 20.87 -22.77 -25.60
N ARG A 219 19.71 -23.33 -25.20
CA ARG A 219 18.69 -23.95 -26.09
C ARG A 219 17.83 -22.89 -26.78
N LYS A 220 18.51 -22.00 -27.51
CA LYS A 220 18.00 -20.68 -27.93
C LYS A 220 17.00 -20.70 -29.08
N ALA A 221 16.86 -21.77 -29.86
CA ALA A 221 16.09 -21.65 -31.12
C ALA A 221 14.56 -21.64 -30.91
N ASN A 222 14.01 -22.55 -30.11
CA ASN A 222 12.54 -22.71 -30.02
C ASN A 222 11.94 -22.08 -28.75
N GLY A 223 12.67 -22.12 -27.61
CA GLY A 223 12.15 -21.66 -26.32
C GLY A 223 12.16 -20.13 -26.15
N THR A 224 13.11 -19.42 -26.75
CA THR A 224 13.20 -17.96 -26.58
C THR A 224 12.12 -17.23 -27.35
N ASP A 225 11.76 -17.74 -28.52
CA ASP A 225 10.72 -17.16 -29.38
C ASP A 225 9.38 -17.22 -28.68
N GLU A 226 9.07 -18.35 -28.03
CA GLU A 226 7.82 -18.53 -27.30
C GLU A 226 7.74 -17.62 -26.07
N VAL A 227 8.82 -17.54 -25.28
CA VAL A 227 8.88 -16.60 -24.15
C VAL A 227 8.73 -15.15 -24.63
N GLN A 228 9.32 -14.79 -25.77
CA GLN A 228 9.20 -13.45 -26.33
C GLN A 228 7.77 -13.16 -26.81
N ARG A 229 7.09 -14.11 -27.44
CA ARG A 229 5.66 -13.99 -27.82
C ARG A 229 4.78 -13.71 -26.61
N VAL A 230 4.94 -14.49 -25.52
CA VAL A 230 4.19 -14.27 -24.26
C VAL A 230 4.44 -12.88 -23.69
N VAL A 231 5.69 -12.39 -23.73
CA VAL A 231 6.03 -11.04 -23.28
C VAL A 231 5.32 -9.99 -24.13
N ASP A 232 5.33 -10.14 -25.46
CA ASP A 232 4.73 -9.17 -26.37
C ASP A 232 3.20 -9.12 -26.23
N GLU A 233 2.56 -10.27 -26.06
CA GLU A 233 1.12 -10.36 -25.76
C GLU A 233 0.77 -9.66 -24.44
N MET A 234 1.48 -9.99 -23.36
CA MET A 234 1.23 -9.41 -22.03
C MET A 234 1.52 -7.90 -22.00
N CYS A 235 2.51 -7.42 -22.74
CA CYS A 235 2.79 -5.99 -22.88
C CYS A 235 1.67 -5.27 -23.64
N LYS A 236 1.21 -5.83 -24.77
CA LYS A 236 0.07 -5.28 -25.54
C LYS A 236 -1.20 -5.23 -24.69
N ASP A 237 -1.45 -6.26 -23.90
CA ASP A 237 -2.56 -6.31 -22.96
C ASP A 237 -2.51 -5.14 -21.96
N LEU A 238 -1.36 -4.91 -21.32
CA LEU A 238 -1.19 -3.81 -20.37
C LEU A 238 -1.34 -2.44 -21.02
N ASP A 239 -0.80 -2.24 -22.22
CA ASP A 239 -0.95 -1.01 -22.98
C ASP A 239 -2.41 -0.76 -23.38
N GLY A 240 -3.13 -1.83 -23.76
CA GLY A 240 -4.56 -1.79 -24.03
C GLY A 240 -5.37 -1.37 -22.79
N GLN A 241 -5.08 -1.95 -21.62
CA GLN A 241 -5.74 -1.57 -20.36
C GLN A 241 -5.48 -0.12 -19.98
N LEU A 242 -4.24 0.37 -20.18
CA LEU A 242 -3.91 1.77 -19.90
C LEU A 242 -4.64 2.72 -20.85
N ALA A 243 -4.77 2.37 -22.13
CA ALA A 243 -5.52 3.16 -23.10
C ALA A 243 -7.02 3.20 -22.78
N LEU A 244 -7.60 2.07 -22.36
CA LEU A 244 -8.97 2.02 -21.88
C LEU A 244 -9.16 2.90 -20.64
N ALA A 245 -8.26 2.80 -19.66
CA ALA A 245 -8.29 3.65 -18.48
C ALA A 245 -8.28 5.14 -18.88
N LYS A 246 -7.34 5.58 -19.72
CA LYS A 246 -7.27 6.98 -20.19
C LYS A 246 -8.59 7.47 -20.80
N LYS A 247 -9.23 6.66 -21.66
CA LYS A 247 -10.54 6.99 -22.25
C LYS A 247 -11.63 7.14 -21.20
N GLU A 248 -11.58 6.36 -20.12
CA GLU A 248 -12.55 6.48 -19.02
C GLU A 248 -12.36 7.76 -18.20
N PHE A 249 -11.13 8.28 -18.07
CA PHE A 249 -10.86 9.53 -17.36
C PHE A 249 -11.23 10.78 -18.17
N GLU A 250 -11.21 10.69 -19.50
CA GLU A 250 -11.60 11.77 -20.42
C GLU A 250 -13.12 11.95 -20.52
N LYS A 251 -13.90 10.93 -20.13
CA LYS A 251 -15.35 11.09 -20.02
C LYS A 251 -15.68 12.11 -18.91
N PRO A 252 -16.60 13.06 -19.17
CA PRO A 252 -16.96 14.12 -18.23
C PRO A 252 -17.51 13.56 -16.91
#